data_AF-A0A2Z3UU19-F1
#
_entry.id   AF-A0A2Z3UU19-F1
#
_cell.length_a   1.000
_cell.length_b   1.000
_cell.length_c   1.000
_cell.angle_alpha   90.00
_cell.angle_beta   90.00
_cell.angle_gamma   90.00
#
_symmetry.space_group_name_H-M   'P 1'
#
loop_
_entity.id
_entity.type
_entity.pdbx_description
1 polymer ?
#
loop_
_entity_poly.entity_id
_entity_poly.type
_entity_poly.pdbx_seq_one_letter_code
_entity_poly.pdbx_strand_id
1 'polypeptide(L)'
;MTMPEHVTTWHDARYDMPVSRQLERYNELAAKNASARARIELVTRGMYDPARHGADDRPSLTVAEHIELLALAECIARTVRHPSNVHHALLAGVTWADIARVLDSDELTVRRDYQVWADDQYDLNQRYPDRGMTVDEHAAATARVAEGVGDPC
;
A
#
# COMPACT_ATOMS: atom_id res chain seq x y z
N MET A 1 -16.29 -1.23 -25.40
CA MET A 1 -15.16 -0.55 -24.74
C MET A 1 -14.05 -1.57 -24.67
N THR A 2 -13.02 -1.42 -25.50
CA THR A 2 -11.94 -2.40 -25.63
C THR A 2 -10.90 -2.08 -24.55
N MET A 3 -10.56 -3.06 -23.71
CA MET A 3 -9.48 -2.91 -22.74
C MET A 3 -8.16 -2.58 -23.48
N PRO A 4 -7.33 -1.66 -22.96
CA PRO A 4 -6.02 -1.41 -23.56
C PRO A 4 -5.21 -2.72 -23.58
N GLU A 5 -4.52 -2.97 -24.69
CA GLU A 5 -3.83 -4.24 -24.95
C GLU A 5 -2.73 -4.55 -23.92
N HIS A 6 -2.28 -3.56 -23.15
CA HIS A 6 -1.36 -3.74 -22.01
C HIS A 6 -1.93 -2.99 -20.79
N VAL A 7 -2.38 -3.76 -19.80
CA VAL A 7 -2.80 -3.25 -18.49
C VAL A 7 -1.61 -3.42 -17.56
N THR A 8 -0.95 -2.32 -17.19
CA THR A 8 0.10 -2.35 -16.17
C THR A 8 -0.49 -2.87 -14.86
N THR A 9 -0.03 -4.03 -14.44
CA THR A 9 -0.42 -4.60 -13.14
C THR A 9 0.46 -4.04 -12.03
N TRP A 10 0.06 -4.22 -10.77
CA TRP A 10 0.91 -3.84 -9.63
C TRP A 10 2.25 -4.59 -9.65
N HIS A 11 2.29 -5.80 -10.20
CA HIS A 11 3.50 -6.62 -10.32
C HIS A 11 4.49 -5.99 -11.30
N ASP A 12 4.01 -5.46 -12.41
CA ASP A 12 4.83 -4.73 -13.39
C ASP A 12 5.37 -3.43 -12.78
N ALA A 13 4.52 -2.70 -12.05
CA ALA A 13 4.92 -1.47 -11.36
C ALA A 13 5.99 -1.71 -10.26
N ARG A 14 5.96 -2.87 -9.59
CA ARG A 14 6.84 -3.17 -8.45
C ARG A 14 8.30 -3.40 -8.83
N TYR A 15 8.57 -4.01 -9.98
CA TYR A 15 9.93 -4.43 -10.35
C TYR A 15 10.60 -3.53 -11.38
N ASP A 16 9.84 -2.72 -12.13
CA ASP A 16 10.40 -1.82 -13.15
C ASP A 16 10.85 -0.45 -12.60
N MET A 17 10.43 -0.10 -11.38
CA MET A 17 10.61 1.26 -10.86
C MET A 17 10.84 1.29 -9.35
N PRO A 18 11.84 2.03 -8.82
CA PRO A 18 11.98 2.26 -7.38
C PRO A 18 10.73 2.92 -6.78
N VAL A 19 10.40 2.59 -5.53
CA VAL A 19 9.20 3.08 -4.82
C VAL A 19 9.12 4.61 -4.80
N SER A 20 10.25 5.32 -4.69
CA SER A 20 10.29 6.79 -4.76
C SER A 20 9.75 7.32 -6.08
N ARG A 21 10.12 6.68 -7.19
CA ARG A 21 9.67 7.08 -8.53
C ARG A 21 8.23 6.65 -8.81
N GLN A 22 7.78 5.53 -8.23
CA GLN A 22 6.36 5.16 -8.23
C GLN A 22 5.51 6.22 -7.50
N LEU A 23 6.02 6.73 -6.37
CA LEU A 23 5.36 7.78 -5.59
C LEU A 23 5.32 9.12 -6.33
N GLU A 24 6.42 9.52 -6.97
CA GLU A 24 6.47 10.70 -7.83
C GLU A 24 5.40 10.63 -8.92
N ARG A 25 5.36 9.50 -9.65
CA ARG A 25 4.39 9.29 -10.73
C ARG A 25 2.95 9.26 -10.23
N TYR A 26 2.70 8.63 -9.09
CA TYR A 26 1.39 8.66 -8.43
C TYR A 26 0.97 10.10 -8.11
N ASN A 27 1.86 10.90 -7.53
CA ASN A 27 1.58 12.29 -7.16
C ASN A 27 1.27 13.17 -8.38
N GLU A 28 1.99 12.99 -9.50
CA GLU A 28 1.70 13.67 -10.76
C GLU A 28 0.27 13.40 -11.25
N LEU A 29 -0.11 12.12 -11.34
CA LEU A 29 -1.42 11.71 -11.81
C LEU A 29 -2.53 12.13 -10.85
N ALA A 30 -2.29 12.02 -9.54
CA ALA A 30 -3.23 12.47 -8.51
C ALA A 30 -3.45 13.98 -8.58
N ALA A 31 -2.39 14.78 -8.76
CA ALA A 31 -2.48 16.22 -8.90
C ALA A 31 -3.24 16.62 -10.19
N LYS A 32 -2.96 15.95 -11.32
CA LYS A 32 -3.68 16.14 -12.58
C LYS A 32 -5.17 15.84 -12.40
N ASN A 33 -5.50 14.71 -11.79
CA ASN A 33 -6.89 14.29 -11.55
C ASN A 33 -7.64 15.27 -10.62
N ALA A 34 -7.02 15.68 -9.51
CA ALA A 34 -7.59 16.65 -8.59
C ALA A 34 -7.84 18.00 -9.27
N SER A 35 -6.89 18.46 -10.09
CA SER A 35 -6.99 19.73 -10.83
C SER A 35 -8.11 19.70 -11.88
N ALA A 36 -8.25 18.58 -12.61
CA ALA A 36 -9.33 18.38 -13.58
C ALA A 36 -10.70 18.36 -12.89
N ARG A 37 -10.83 17.62 -11.78
CA ARG A 37 -12.08 17.54 -10.99
C ARG A 37 -12.48 18.90 -10.42
N ALA A 38 -11.54 19.64 -9.85
CA ALA A 38 -11.79 20.98 -9.32
C ALA A 38 -12.27 21.95 -10.41
N ARG A 39 -11.67 21.88 -11.61
CA ARG A 39 -12.14 22.67 -12.76
C ARG A 39 -13.57 22.30 -13.16
N ILE A 40 -13.87 21.02 -13.32
CA ILE A 40 -15.21 20.53 -13.66
C ILE A 40 -16.23 21.08 -12.65
N GLU A 41 -15.95 20.96 -11.36
CA GLU A 41 -16.82 21.44 -10.28
C GLU A 41 -17.06 22.95 -10.35
N LEU A 42 -16.01 23.75 -10.57
CA LEU A 42 -16.13 25.20 -10.71
C LEU A 42 -16.93 25.61 -11.95
N VAL A 43 -16.71 24.93 -13.08
CA VAL A 43 -17.46 25.15 -14.33
C VAL A 43 -18.94 24.80 -14.12
N THR A 44 -19.24 23.63 -13.53
CA THR A 44 -20.61 23.19 -13.24
C THR A 44 -21.34 24.17 -12.32
N ARG A 45 -20.64 24.79 -11.37
CA ARG A 45 -21.22 25.80 -10.47
C ARG A 45 -21.27 27.21 -11.06
N GLY A 46 -20.77 27.42 -12.29
CA GLY A 46 -20.67 28.75 -12.89
C GLY A 46 -19.70 29.70 -12.18
N MET A 47 -18.77 29.16 -11.38
CA MET A 47 -17.80 29.93 -10.59
C MET A 47 -16.40 29.98 -11.25
N TYR A 48 -16.24 29.36 -12.42
CA TYR A 48 -14.96 29.34 -13.12
C TYR A 48 -14.63 30.70 -13.74
N ASP A 49 -13.65 31.37 -13.17
CA ASP A 49 -13.01 32.57 -13.69
C ASP A 49 -11.62 32.25 -14.28
N PRO A 50 -11.39 32.35 -15.61
CA PRO A 50 -10.09 32.09 -16.23
C PRO A 50 -8.94 32.99 -15.72
N ALA A 51 -9.23 34.23 -15.33
CA ALA A 51 -8.21 35.15 -14.81
C ALA A 51 -7.72 34.74 -13.41
N ARG A 52 -8.58 34.07 -12.63
CA ARG A 52 -8.25 33.56 -11.29
C ARG A 52 -7.77 32.11 -11.29
N HIS A 53 -8.33 31.27 -12.16
CA HIS A 53 -8.10 29.83 -12.13
C HIS A 53 -7.12 29.33 -13.21
N GLY A 54 -6.71 30.21 -14.12
CA GLY A 54 -5.86 29.91 -15.27
C GLY A 54 -6.67 29.64 -16.54
N ALA A 55 -6.06 29.92 -17.69
CA ALA A 55 -6.67 29.70 -19.00
C ALA A 55 -6.37 28.32 -19.59
N ASP A 56 -5.35 27.62 -19.08
CA ASP A 56 -4.94 26.32 -19.60
C ASP A 56 -6.03 25.26 -19.38
N ASP A 57 -6.26 24.46 -20.42
CA ASP A 57 -7.15 23.32 -20.31
C ASP A 57 -6.54 22.28 -19.36
N ARG A 58 -7.38 21.75 -18.49
CA ARG A 58 -6.99 20.73 -17.51
C ARG A 58 -7.77 19.46 -17.84
N PRO A 59 -7.31 18.68 -18.83
CA PRO A 59 -8.03 17.50 -19.26
C PRO A 59 -8.07 16.48 -18.12
N SER A 60 -9.21 15.81 -18.01
CA SER A 60 -9.36 14.63 -17.15
C SER A 60 -8.31 13.57 -17.49
N LEU A 61 -8.05 12.67 -16.54
CA LEU A 61 -7.24 11.49 -16.83
C LEU A 61 -7.86 10.66 -17.95
N THR A 62 -7.00 10.11 -18.80
CA THR A 62 -7.41 9.05 -19.74
C THR A 62 -7.70 7.75 -18.99
N VAL A 63 -8.34 6.78 -19.65
CA VAL A 63 -8.57 5.44 -19.08
C VAL A 63 -7.25 4.78 -18.67
N ALA A 64 -6.22 4.89 -19.50
CA ALA A 64 -4.89 4.33 -19.21
C ALA A 64 -4.27 4.98 -17.97
N GLU A 65 -4.36 6.31 -17.83
CA GLU A 65 -3.86 7.03 -16.65
C GLU A 65 -4.64 6.69 -15.38
N HIS A 66 -5.95 6.41 -15.48
CA HIS A 66 -6.73 5.92 -14.33
C HIS A 66 -6.28 4.54 -13.88
N ILE A 67 -6.02 3.63 -14.83
CA ILE A 67 -5.49 2.29 -14.53
C ILE A 67 -4.09 2.40 -13.92
N GLU A 68 -3.21 3.24 -14.48
CA GLU A 68 -1.87 3.49 -13.96
C GLU A 68 -1.92 4.03 -12.52
N LEU A 69 -2.77 5.03 -12.26
CA LEU A 69 -2.96 5.59 -10.92
C LEU A 69 -3.39 4.53 -9.91
N LEU A 70 -4.31 3.62 -10.29
CA LEU A 70 -4.77 2.53 -9.44
C LEU A 70 -3.66 1.50 -9.17
N ALA A 71 -2.92 1.10 -10.20
CA ALA A 71 -1.82 0.15 -10.07
C ALA A 71 -0.70 0.69 -9.18
N LEU A 72 -0.35 1.97 -9.32
CA LEU A 72 0.63 2.66 -8.47
C LEU A 72 0.15 2.77 -7.03
N ALA A 73 -1.12 3.13 -6.81
CA ALA A 73 -1.70 3.18 -5.47
C ALA A 73 -1.62 1.83 -4.75
N GLU A 74 -1.98 0.75 -5.44
CA GLU A 74 -1.90 -0.62 -4.90
C GLU A 74 -0.45 -1.04 -4.62
N CYS A 75 0.48 -0.72 -5.52
CA CYS A 75 1.90 -1.06 -5.34
C CYS A 75 2.50 -0.32 -4.13
N ILE A 76 2.21 0.98 -3.99
CA ILE A 76 2.62 1.78 -2.82
C ILE A 76 1.98 1.18 -1.57
N ALA A 77 0.67 0.92 -1.57
CA ALA A 77 -0.04 0.37 -0.42
C ALA A 77 0.56 -0.96 0.05
N ARG A 78 0.80 -1.92 -0.86
CA ARG A 78 1.44 -3.21 -0.55
C ARG A 78 2.86 -3.07 -0.01
N THR A 79 3.57 -2.03 -0.45
CA THR A 79 4.95 -1.80 -0.03
C THR A 79 5.01 -1.17 1.36
N VAL A 80 4.18 -0.16 1.62
CA VAL A 80 4.17 0.55 2.92
C VAL A 80 3.41 -0.19 4.01
N ARG A 81 2.40 -1.00 3.64
CA ARG A 81 1.64 -1.87 4.57
C ARG A 81 2.20 -3.29 4.63
N HIS A 82 3.46 -3.48 4.22
CA HIS A 82 4.06 -4.81 4.22
C HIS A 82 4.13 -5.36 5.65
N PRO A 83 3.69 -6.61 5.92
CA PRO A 83 3.64 -7.15 7.28
C PRO A 83 4.99 -7.22 8.01
N SER A 84 6.12 -7.19 7.30
CA SER A 84 7.45 -7.03 7.93
C SER A 84 7.58 -5.75 8.77
N ASN A 85 6.79 -4.71 8.50
CA ASN A 85 6.79 -3.50 9.31
C ASN A 85 6.21 -3.76 10.72
N VAL A 86 5.24 -4.67 10.84
CA VAL A 86 4.73 -5.15 12.14
C VAL A 86 5.84 -5.90 12.88
N HIS A 87 6.59 -6.77 12.18
CA HIS A 87 7.74 -7.47 12.76
C HIS A 87 8.78 -6.51 13.34
N HIS A 88 9.20 -5.51 12.57
CA HIS A 88 10.17 -4.52 13.03
C HIS A 88 9.64 -3.71 14.23
N ALA A 89 8.35 -3.36 14.24
CA ALA A 89 7.72 -2.68 15.38
C ALA A 89 7.73 -3.54 16.65
N LEU A 90 7.41 -4.83 16.54
CA LEU A 90 7.47 -5.78 17.66
C LEU A 90 8.91 -5.94 18.18
N LEU A 91 9.90 -6.06 17.30
CA LEU A 91 11.31 -6.11 17.69
C LEU A 91 11.78 -4.82 18.39
N ALA A 92 11.19 -3.68 18.06
CA ALA A 92 11.43 -2.40 18.74
C ALA A 92 10.66 -2.26 20.07
N GLY A 93 9.87 -3.26 20.47
CA GLY A 93 9.12 -3.27 21.73
C GLY A 93 7.74 -2.63 21.68
N VAL A 94 7.19 -2.36 20.49
CA VAL A 94 5.81 -1.88 20.34
C VAL A 94 4.83 -3.02 20.65
N THR A 95 3.79 -2.74 21.43
CA THR A 95 2.81 -3.77 21.83
C THR A 95 1.82 -4.08 20.70
N TRP A 96 1.21 -5.26 20.72
CA TRP A 96 0.14 -5.64 19.79
C TRP A 96 -1.04 -4.66 19.82
N ALA A 97 -1.46 -4.22 21.01
CA ALA A 97 -2.51 -3.23 21.21
C ALA A 97 -2.19 -1.90 20.52
N ASP A 98 -0.96 -1.42 20.64
CA ASP A 98 -0.52 -0.18 20.02
C ASP A 98 -0.45 -0.30 18.49
N ILE A 99 0.03 -1.43 17.97
CA ILE A 99 0.06 -1.69 16.54
C ILE A 99 -1.36 -1.74 15.98
N ALA A 100 -2.27 -2.48 16.61
CA ALA A 100 -3.67 -2.58 16.20
C ALA A 100 -4.35 -1.20 16.16
N ARG A 101 -4.13 -0.38 17.19
CA ARG A 101 -4.63 0.99 17.27
C ARG A 101 -4.05 1.89 16.17
N VAL A 102 -2.76 1.79 15.84
CA VAL A 102 -2.14 2.57 14.75
C VAL A 102 -2.66 2.15 13.38
N LEU A 103 -2.98 0.87 13.21
CA LEU A 103 -3.50 0.32 11.96
C LEU A 103 -5.02 0.46 11.81
N ASP A 104 -5.71 1.02 12.80
CA ASP A 104 -7.18 1.07 12.88
C ASP A 104 -7.81 -0.32 12.67
N SER A 105 -7.26 -1.30 13.40
CA SER A 105 -7.65 -2.71 13.33
C SER A 105 -7.73 -3.32 14.72
N ASP A 106 -8.21 -4.56 14.82
CA ASP A 106 -8.21 -5.34 16.05
C ASP A 106 -6.95 -6.21 16.16
N GLU A 107 -6.54 -6.54 17.39
CA GLU A 107 -5.32 -7.35 17.63
C GLU A 107 -5.36 -8.73 16.97
N LEU A 108 -6.52 -9.38 16.91
CA LEU A 108 -6.63 -10.72 16.33
C LEU A 108 -6.36 -10.69 14.83
N THR A 109 -6.91 -9.71 14.12
CA THR A 109 -6.67 -9.49 12.70
C THR A 109 -5.18 -9.23 12.45
N VAL A 110 -4.55 -8.33 13.22
CA VAL A 110 -3.11 -8.00 13.05
C VAL A 110 -2.23 -9.22 13.31
N ARG A 111 -2.50 -9.99 14.37
CA ARG A 111 -1.75 -11.21 14.70
C ARG A 111 -1.89 -12.29 13.64
N ARG A 112 -3.10 -12.50 13.11
CA ARG A 112 -3.36 -13.45 12.03
C ARG A 112 -2.57 -13.08 10.77
N ASP A 113 -2.64 -11.82 10.36
CA ASP A 113 -1.96 -11.36 9.15
C ASP A 113 -0.43 -11.39 9.31
N TYR A 114 0.07 -11.13 10.52
CA TYR A 114 1.48 -11.33 10.87
C TYR A 114 1.89 -12.81 10.83
N GLN A 115 1.06 -13.74 11.33
CA GLN A 115 1.34 -15.18 11.28
C GLN A 115 1.45 -15.67 9.84
N VAL A 116 0.50 -15.27 8.97
CA VAL A 116 0.54 -15.62 7.53
C VAL A 116 1.84 -15.15 6.90
N TRP A 117 2.28 -13.93 7.20
CA TRP A 117 3.56 -13.43 6.70
C TRP A 117 4.76 -14.22 7.24
N ALA A 118 4.77 -14.58 8.53
CA ALA A 118 5.83 -15.39 9.11
C ALA A 118 5.92 -16.76 8.43
N ASP A 119 4.78 -17.40 8.16
CA ASP A 119 4.70 -18.67 7.42
C ASP A 119 5.24 -18.49 5.99
N ASP A 120 4.86 -17.43 5.28
CA ASP A 120 5.39 -17.11 3.95
C ASP A 120 6.92 -16.90 3.96
N GLN A 121 7.48 -16.26 5.01
CA GLN A 121 8.93 -16.08 5.15
C GLN A 121 9.64 -17.41 5.40
N TYR A 122 9.04 -18.30 6.18
CA TYR A 122 9.58 -19.62 6.43
C TYR A 122 9.57 -20.48 5.16
N ASP A 123 8.45 -20.50 4.43
CA ASP A 123 8.32 -21.17 3.15
C ASP A 123 9.28 -20.61 2.08
N LEU A 124 9.59 -19.32 2.15
CA LEU A 124 10.58 -18.68 1.29
C LEU A 124 11.99 -19.21 1.60
N ASN A 125 12.34 -19.35 2.88
CA ASN A 125 13.64 -19.89 3.31
C ASN A 125 13.83 -21.35 2.89
N GLN A 126 12.76 -22.15 2.96
CA GLN A 126 12.78 -23.55 2.48
C GLN A 126 13.10 -23.65 0.98
N ARG A 127 12.66 -22.67 0.18
CA ARG A 127 12.91 -22.61 -1.27
C ARG A 127 14.25 -21.94 -1.61
N TYR A 128 14.64 -20.94 -0.83
CA TYR A 128 15.83 -20.12 -1.02
C TYR A 128 16.49 -19.88 0.34
N PRO A 129 17.46 -20.73 0.76
CA PRO A 129 18.03 -20.70 2.10
C PRO A 129 18.74 -19.39 2.49
N ASP A 130 19.08 -18.55 1.52
CA ASP A 130 19.65 -17.20 1.69
C ASP A 130 18.60 -16.11 1.95
N ARG A 131 17.30 -16.46 2.00
CA ARG A 131 16.17 -15.52 2.10
C ARG A 131 15.16 -15.97 3.15
N GLY A 132 14.27 -15.07 3.57
CA GLY A 132 13.17 -15.41 4.47
C GLY A 132 13.62 -15.65 5.92
N MET A 133 12.79 -16.37 6.67
CA MET A 133 13.03 -16.71 8.08
C MET A 133 13.52 -18.14 8.23
N THR A 134 14.55 -18.33 9.04
CA THR A 134 15.00 -19.64 9.50
C THR A 134 13.94 -20.31 10.40
N VAL A 135 14.13 -21.61 10.68
CA VAL A 135 13.28 -22.37 11.61
C VAL A 135 13.19 -21.68 12.98
N ASP A 136 14.33 -21.22 13.53
CA ASP A 136 14.37 -20.61 14.86
C ASP A 136 13.68 -19.24 14.87
N GLU A 137 13.86 -18.45 13.81
CA GLU A 137 13.19 -17.15 13.65
C GLU A 137 11.67 -17.32 13.49
N HIS A 138 11.23 -18.31 12.72
CA HIS A 138 9.81 -18.64 12.55
C HIS A 138 9.17 -19.11 13.86
N ALA A 139 9.87 -19.96 14.62
CA ALA A 139 9.42 -20.40 15.94
C ALA A 139 9.28 -19.21 16.90
N ALA A 140 10.25 -18.28 16.90
CA ALA A 140 10.19 -17.07 17.71
C ALA A 140 9.09 -16.11 17.26
N ALA A 141 8.80 -16.02 15.96
CA ALA A 141 7.68 -15.23 15.44
C ALA A 141 6.33 -15.82 15.87
N THR A 142 6.17 -17.14 15.79
CA THR A 142 4.97 -17.86 16.22
C THR A 142 4.74 -17.72 17.74
N ALA A 143 5.79 -17.76 18.54
CA ALA A 143 5.69 -17.53 19.99
C ALA A 143 5.13 -16.13 20.31
N ARG A 144 5.60 -15.08 19.62
CA ARG A 144 5.10 -13.70 19.78
C ARG A 144 3.62 -13.56 19.43
N VAL A 145 3.13 -14.31 18.43
CA VAL A 145 1.70 -14.34 18.09
C VAL A 145 0.85 -14.89 19.23
N ALA A 146 1.38 -15.84 20.00
CA ALA A 146 0.70 -16.43 21.15
C ALA A 146 0.80 -15.59 22.44
N GLU A 147 1.77 -14.67 22.55
CA GLU A 147 1.96 -13.83 23.74
C GLU A 147 0.73 -12.95 24.03
N GLY A 148 0.10 -13.12 25.19
CA GLY A 148 -1.06 -12.32 25.62
C GLY A 148 -2.44 -12.85 25.20
N VAL A 149 -2.53 -14.00 24.53
CA VAL A 149 -3.82 -14.69 24.25
C VAL A 149 -4.36 -15.43 25.50
N GLY A 150 -3.61 -15.42 26.60
CA GLY A 150 -3.82 -16.28 27.77
C GLY A 150 -4.22 -15.61 29.09
N ASP A 151 -4.63 -14.33 29.12
CA ASP A 151 -5.16 -13.72 30.35
C ASP A 151 -6.67 -13.44 30.23
N PRO A 152 -7.53 -14.42 30.56
CA PRO A 152 -8.90 -14.12 30.94
C PRO A 152 -8.89 -13.56 32.37
N CYS A 153 -9.23 -12.28 32.53
CA CYS A 153 -9.80 -11.80 33.78
C CYS A 153 -11.26 -12.25 33.89
#